data_AF-A0A3P6FKZ9-F1
#
_entry.id   AF-A0A3P6FKZ9-F1
#
_cell.length_a   1.000
_cell.length_b   1.000
_cell.length_c   1.000
_cell.angle_alpha   90.00
_cell.angle_beta   90.00
_cell.angle_gamma   90.00
#
_symmetry.space_group_name_H-M   'P 1'
#
loop_
_entity.id
_entity.type
_entity.pdbx_description
1 polymer ?
#
loop_
_entity_poly.entity_id
_entity_poly.type
_entity_poly.pdbx_seq_one_letter_code
_entity_poly.pdbx_strand_id
1 'polypeptide(L)'
;MAHLQSPNIIEAIYLPNFKQPLSVTLQHFFPCVGRMITPPRPDPPYLRYNDGQDSLLFTIADTPKDIIVSHDFLPKLPSPHESPEGIQTRQVMVIQVTIFPGKRIFIGNTSSHVAGDGVSFTHFMSLTKSIGIDPATLLLSSPPIHSCRNNIKDPGQRFWSQNSGNTRLTCHT
;
A
#
# COMPACT_ATOMS: atom_id res chain seq x y z
N MET A 1 -6.28 -18.04 -29.20
CA MET A 1 -6.49 -16.61 -29.53
C MET A 1 -6.07 -15.80 -28.32
N ALA A 2 -4.88 -15.20 -28.36
CA ALA A 2 -4.45 -14.28 -27.32
C ALA A 2 -5.15 -12.95 -27.58
N HIS A 3 -6.03 -12.55 -26.66
CA HIS A 3 -6.63 -11.23 -26.66
C HIS A 3 -5.53 -10.25 -26.25
N LEU A 4 -4.84 -9.66 -27.23
CA LEU A 4 -3.87 -8.59 -27.01
C LEU A 4 -4.64 -7.37 -26.48
N GLN A 5 -4.68 -7.22 -25.16
CA GLN A 5 -5.16 -6.01 -24.52
C GLN A 5 -4.16 -4.91 -24.87
N SER A 6 -4.59 -3.94 -25.68
CA SER A 6 -3.82 -2.74 -26.00
C SER A 6 -3.24 -2.14 -24.71
N PRO A 7 -2.01 -1.57 -24.70
CA PRO A 7 -1.51 -0.88 -23.52
C PRO A 7 -2.56 0.13 -23.06
N ASN A 8 -2.97 0.02 -21.79
CA ASN A 8 -4.08 0.80 -21.26
C ASN A 8 -3.66 2.27 -21.22
N ILE A 9 -4.08 3.07 -22.21
CA ILE A 9 -3.73 4.49 -22.36
C ILE A 9 -4.03 5.27 -21.07
N ILE A 10 -5.08 4.85 -20.34
CA ILE A 10 -5.45 5.43 -19.05
C ILE A 10 -4.34 5.19 -18.03
N GLU A 11 -3.84 3.97 -17.91
CA GLU A 11 -2.74 3.64 -17.00
C GLU A 11 -1.50 4.50 -17.29
N ALA A 12 -1.11 4.64 -18.57
CA ALA A 12 0.04 5.46 -18.96
C ALA A 12 -0.09 6.94 -18.57
N ILE A 13 -1.31 7.50 -18.63
CA ILE A 13 -1.59 8.91 -18.29
C ILE A 13 -1.59 9.14 -16.79
N TYR A 14 -2.20 8.24 -16.01
CA TYR A 14 -2.44 8.47 -14.59
C TYR A 14 -1.37 7.87 -13.68
N LEU A 15 -0.72 6.77 -14.06
CA LEU A 15 0.28 6.09 -13.23
C LEU A 15 1.40 7.01 -12.74
N PRO A 16 2.00 7.88 -13.57
CA PRO A 16 3.07 8.76 -13.10
C PRO A 16 2.65 9.70 -11.97
N ASN A 17 1.40 10.18 -11.98
CA ASN A 17 0.87 11.14 -11.01
C ASN A 17 0.69 10.53 -9.62
N PHE A 18 0.51 9.21 -9.54
CA PHE A 18 0.30 8.50 -8.27
C PHE A 18 1.56 7.76 -7.81
N LYS A 19 2.34 7.20 -8.75
CA LYS A 19 3.47 6.32 -8.45
C LYS A 19 4.54 7.01 -7.61
N GLN A 20 4.97 8.22 -7.99
CA GLN A 20 6.00 8.95 -7.25
C GLN A 20 5.56 9.34 -5.83
N PRO A 21 4.43 10.05 -5.62
CA PRO A 21 4.03 10.43 -4.26
C PRO A 21 3.71 9.24 -3.37
N LEU A 22 3.13 8.16 -3.92
CA LEU A 22 2.93 6.92 -3.16
C LEU A 22 4.25 6.26 -2.78
N SER A 23 5.18 6.08 -3.73
CA SER A 23 6.51 5.49 -3.46
C SER A 23 7.24 6.23 -2.34
N VAL A 24 7.18 7.56 -2.34
CA VAL A 24 7.80 8.39 -1.30
C VAL A 24 7.04 8.26 0.02
N THR A 25 5.72 8.35 0.02
CA THR A 25 4.90 8.19 1.25
C THR A 25 5.13 6.83 1.91
N LEU A 26 5.21 5.77 1.11
CA LEU A 26 5.38 4.40 1.61
C LEU A 26 6.74 4.16 2.26
N GLN A 27 7.75 5.03 2.04
CA GLN A 27 9.00 4.97 2.82
C GLN A 27 8.75 5.35 4.29
N HIS A 28 7.81 6.25 4.55
CA HIS A 28 7.41 6.64 5.91
C HIS A 28 6.33 5.73 6.52
N PHE A 29 5.57 5.07 5.65
CA PHE A 29 4.46 4.17 5.99
C PHE A 29 4.72 2.74 5.51
N PHE A 30 5.96 2.26 5.64
CA PHE A 30 6.38 0.93 5.18
C PHE A 30 5.54 -0.25 5.72
N PRO A 31 4.89 -0.20 6.91
CA PRO A 31 3.98 -1.27 7.31
C PRO A 31 2.80 -1.49 6.35
N CYS A 32 2.41 -0.46 5.58
CA CYS A 32 1.31 -0.54 4.61
C CYS A 32 1.62 -1.41 3.39
N VAL A 33 2.90 -1.51 2.99
CA VAL A 33 3.32 -2.43 1.92
C VAL A 33 3.62 -3.83 2.42
N GLY A 34 3.62 -4.03 3.73
CA GLY A 34 3.92 -5.31 4.35
C GLY A 34 2.85 -6.37 4.12
N ARG A 35 3.12 -7.54 4.71
CA ARG A 35 2.27 -8.71 4.70
C ARG A 35 2.01 -9.17 6.13
N MET A 36 0.76 -9.47 6.42
CA MET A 36 0.36 -10.16 7.65
C MET A 36 0.69 -11.64 7.48
N ILE A 37 1.51 -12.16 8.38
CA ILE A 37 1.89 -13.58 8.46
C ILE A 37 1.15 -14.19 9.63
N THR A 38 0.43 -15.28 9.38
CA THR A 38 -0.31 -16.04 10.39
C THR A 38 0.19 -17.49 10.37
N PRO A 39 1.15 -17.83 11.23
CA PRO A 39 1.60 -19.21 11.39
C PRO A 39 0.49 -20.11 11.96
N PRO A 40 0.64 -21.44 11.86
CA PRO A 40 -0.13 -22.37 12.66
C PRO A 40 0.05 -22.09 14.15
N ARG A 41 -0.99 -22.37 14.94
CA ARG A 41 -0.89 -22.32 16.41
C ARG A 41 0.25 -23.23 16.89
N PRO A 42 1.01 -22.86 17.93
CA PRO A 42 0.72 -21.78 18.89
C PRO A 42 1.33 -20.42 18.55
N ASP A 43 2.08 -20.30 17.46
CA ASP A 43 2.79 -19.07 17.13
C ASP A 43 1.81 -17.92 16.79
N PRO A 44 2.04 -16.70 17.33
CA PRO A 44 1.16 -15.57 17.07
C PRO A 44 1.37 -14.99 15.66
N PRO A 45 0.34 -14.40 15.06
CA PRO A 45 0.49 -13.66 13.82
C PRO A 45 1.35 -12.41 14.02
N TYR A 46 2.05 -12.00 12.96
CA TYR A 46 2.91 -10.81 12.97
C TYR A 46 2.87 -10.10 11.61
N LEU A 47 3.25 -8.82 11.63
CA LEU A 47 3.36 -8.01 10.43
C LEU A 47 4.81 -8.07 9.95
N ARG A 48 5.02 -8.34 8.65
CA ARG A 48 6.35 -8.42 8.04
C ARG A 48 6.44 -7.44 6.88
N TYR A 49 7.58 -6.77 6.77
CA TYR A 49 7.97 -6.03 5.57
C TYR A 49 9.34 -6.53 5.13
N ASN A 50 9.42 -7.03 3.91
CA ASN A 50 10.65 -7.41 3.25
C ASN A 50 11.03 -6.34 2.24
N ASP A 51 12.10 -5.61 2.54
CA ASP A 51 12.59 -4.55 1.65
C ASP A 51 12.95 -5.09 0.26
N GLY A 52 12.51 -4.39 -0.78
CA GLY A 52 12.69 -4.78 -2.18
C GLY A 52 11.87 -5.98 -2.67
N GLN A 53 11.18 -6.72 -1.80
CA GLN A 53 10.33 -7.87 -2.18
C GLN A 53 8.83 -7.59 -2.00
N ASP A 54 8.49 -6.86 -0.95
CA ASP A 54 7.12 -6.47 -0.66
C ASP A 54 6.79 -5.15 -1.39
N SER A 55 5.65 -5.12 -2.06
CA SER A 55 5.15 -3.96 -2.80
C SER A 55 3.68 -3.73 -2.52
N LEU A 56 3.24 -2.48 -2.70
CA LEU A 56 1.82 -2.15 -2.68
C LEU A 56 1.15 -2.69 -3.94
N LEU A 57 0.03 -3.41 -3.80
CA LEU A 57 -0.83 -3.67 -4.95
C LEU A 57 -1.59 -2.39 -5.29
N PHE A 58 -1.22 -1.80 -6.43
CA PHE A 58 -1.77 -0.56 -6.94
C PHE A 58 -2.38 -0.80 -8.31
N THR A 59 -3.65 -0.43 -8.48
CA THR A 59 -4.38 -0.67 -9.75
C THR A 59 -4.96 0.62 -10.28
N ILE A 60 -4.87 0.82 -11.60
CA ILE A 60 -5.62 1.84 -12.31
C ILE A 60 -6.71 1.15 -13.11
N ALA A 61 -7.96 1.55 -12.87
CA ALA A 61 -9.13 1.08 -13.58
C ALA A 61 -9.86 2.27 -14.19
N ASP A 62 -10.58 2.03 -15.28
CA ASP A 62 -11.57 2.96 -15.81
C ASP A 62 -12.96 2.31 -15.75
N THR A 63 -13.98 3.14 -15.65
CA THR A 63 -15.36 2.67 -15.66
C THR A 63 -16.25 3.63 -16.43
N PRO A 64 -17.19 3.12 -17.25
CA PRO A 64 -18.18 3.97 -17.91
C PRO A 64 -19.34 4.35 -16.97
N LYS A 65 -19.45 3.69 -15.80
CA LYS A 65 -20.51 3.96 -14.82
C LYS A 65 -20.25 5.29 -14.13
N ASP A 66 -21.29 6.01 -13.74
CA ASP A 66 -21.14 7.14 -12.83
C ASP A 66 -20.95 6.64 -11.38
N ILE A 67 -20.40 7.48 -10.50
CA ILE A 67 -20.28 7.18 -9.07
C ILE A 67 -21.68 7.25 -8.46
N ILE A 68 -22.40 6.13 -8.46
CA ILE A 68 -23.69 6.02 -7.77
C ILE A 68 -23.45 5.63 -6.31
N VAL A 69 -22.55 4.66 -6.07
CA VAL A 69 -22.16 4.25 -4.72
C VAL A 69 -20.66 3.97 -4.64
N SER A 70 -19.98 4.53 -3.64
CA SER A 70 -18.52 4.46 -3.50
C SER A 70 -17.99 3.06 -3.15
N HIS A 71 -18.80 2.22 -2.49
CA HIS A 71 -18.38 0.89 -2.03
C HIS A 71 -18.05 -0.07 -3.18
N ASP A 72 -18.68 0.11 -4.35
CA ASP A 72 -18.45 -0.71 -5.54
C ASP A 72 -17.04 -0.54 -6.11
N PHE A 73 -16.36 0.56 -5.77
CA PHE A 73 -15.06 0.93 -6.29
C PHE A 73 -13.93 0.76 -5.27
N LEU A 74 -14.23 0.19 -4.09
CA LEU A 74 -13.20 -0.17 -3.13
C LEU A 74 -12.44 -1.43 -3.61
N PRO A 75 -11.10 -1.38 -3.68
CA PRO A 75 -10.32 -2.55 -4.05
C PRO A 75 -10.47 -3.64 -2.98
N LYS A 76 -10.53 -4.90 -3.39
CA LYS A 76 -10.58 -6.02 -2.43
C LYS A 76 -9.16 -6.49 -2.13
N LEU A 77 -8.87 -6.75 -0.86
CA LEU A 77 -7.65 -7.45 -0.49
C LEU A 77 -7.66 -8.85 -1.13
N PRO A 78 -6.54 -9.29 -1.74
CA PRO A 78 -6.40 -10.65 -2.21
C PRO A 78 -6.69 -11.65 -1.08
N SER A 79 -7.18 -12.82 -1.46
CA SER A 79 -7.28 -13.95 -0.54
C SER A 79 -5.90 -14.26 0.05
N PRO A 80 -5.83 -14.65 1.34
CA PRO A 80 -4.58 -15.12 1.92
C PRO A 80 -4.00 -16.27 1.09
N HIS A 81 -2.69 -16.23 0.87
CA HIS A 81 -1.94 -17.36 0.36
C HIS A 81 -1.59 -18.29 1.53
N GLU A 82 -1.86 -19.58 1.41
CA GLU A 82 -1.52 -20.58 2.43
C GLU A 82 -0.39 -21.46 1.92
N SER A 83 0.69 -21.56 2.69
CA SER A 83 1.81 -22.45 2.37
C SER A 83 1.50 -23.90 2.76
N PRO A 84 2.22 -24.91 2.23
CA PRO A 84 2.07 -26.31 2.63
C PRO A 84 2.27 -26.54 4.14
N GLU A 85 3.03 -25.68 4.81
CA GLU A 85 3.28 -25.69 6.25
C GLU A 85 2.14 -25.04 7.06
N GLY A 86 1.06 -24.59 6.41
CA GLY A 86 -0.09 -23.94 7.04
C GLY A 86 0.13 -22.48 7.42
N ILE A 87 1.17 -21.83 6.87
CA ILE A 87 1.43 -20.40 7.10
C ILE A 87 0.57 -19.59 6.14
N GLN A 88 -0.34 -18.78 6.67
CA GLN A 88 -1.14 -17.86 5.87
C GLN A 88 -0.44 -16.50 5.72
N THR A 89 -0.37 -16.00 4.51
CA THR A 89 0.22 -14.71 4.16
C THR A 89 -0.79 -13.85 3.42
N ARG A 90 -1.02 -12.64 3.91
CA ARG A 90 -1.99 -11.71 3.31
C ARG A 90 -1.40 -10.31 3.17
N GLN A 91 -1.69 -9.64 2.06
CA GLN A 91 -1.33 -8.23 1.90
C GLN A 91 -2.10 -7.35 2.89
N VAL A 92 -1.46 -6.26 3.30
CA VAL A 92 -1.98 -5.41 4.38
C VAL A 92 -2.80 -4.24 3.85
N MET A 93 -2.42 -3.70 2.69
CA MET A 93 -3.12 -2.61 2.02
C MET A 93 -3.13 -2.82 0.51
N VAL A 94 -4.21 -2.39 -0.12
CA VAL A 94 -4.35 -2.27 -1.57
C VAL A 94 -4.97 -0.92 -1.91
N ILE A 95 -4.55 -0.32 -3.02
CA ILE A 95 -5.05 0.97 -3.49
C ILE A 95 -5.49 0.82 -4.95
N GLN A 96 -6.62 1.41 -5.28
CA GLN A 96 -7.11 1.50 -6.64
C GLN A 96 -7.49 2.93 -6.98
N VAL A 97 -7.06 3.37 -8.16
CA VAL A 97 -7.51 4.61 -8.78
C VAL A 97 -8.49 4.24 -9.87
N THR A 98 -9.74 4.72 -9.73
CA THR A 98 -10.80 4.49 -10.72
C THR A 98 -11.08 5.79 -11.45
N ILE A 99 -11.00 5.77 -12.78
CA ILE A 99 -11.25 6.91 -13.66
C ILE A 99 -12.66 6.83 -14.21
N PHE A 100 -13.40 7.92 -14.04
CA PHE A 100 -14.80 8.05 -14.45
C PHE A 100 -14.93 8.95 -15.68
N PRO A 101 -16.07 8.89 -16.40
CA PRO A 101 -16.35 9.82 -17.49
C PRO A 101 -16.23 11.27 -17.01
N GLY A 102 -15.69 12.13 -17.88
CA GLY A 102 -15.40 13.53 -17.53
C GLY A 102 -14.13 13.72 -16.69
N LYS A 103 -13.20 12.75 -16.69
CA LYS A 103 -11.90 12.81 -15.98
C LYS A 103 -12.02 12.96 -14.45
N ARG A 104 -13.12 12.48 -13.87
CA ARG A 104 -13.26 12.40 -12.41
C ARG A 104 -12.47 11.20 -11.91
N ILE A 105 -11.89 11.32 -10.73
CA ILE A 105 -11.01 10.29 -10.15
C ILE A 105 -11.56 9.89 -8.78
N PHE A 106 -11.67 8.59 -8.55
CA PHE A 106 -11.90 8.01 -7.23
C PHE A 106 -10.64 7.25 -6.79
N ILE A 107 -10.18 7.51 -5.58
CA ILE A 107 -9.07 6.77 -4.97
C ILE A 107 -9.67 5.92 -3.85
N GLY A 108 -9.76 4.61 -4.10
CA GLY A 108 -10.22 3.63 -3.13
C GLY A 108 -9.03 2.93 -2.48
N ASN A 109 -9.13 2.65 -1.19
CA ASN A 109 -8.18 1.82 -0.48
C ASN A 109 -8.92 0.75 0.33
N THR A 110 -8.26 -0.37 0.57
CA THR A 110 -8.68 -1.31 1.61
C THR A 110 -7.44 -1.75 2.36
N SER A 111 -7.50 -1.65 3.68
CA SER A 111 -6.40 -1.99 4.57
C SER A 111 -6.87 -2.85 5.74
N SER A 112 -5.97 -3.69 6.23
CA SER A 112 -6.12 -4.34 7.53
C SER A 112 -5.86 -3.31 8.63
N HIS A 113 -6.70 -3.29 9.67
CA HIS A 113 -6.53 -2.40 10.83
C HIS A 113 -5.24 -2.70 11.63
N VAL A 114 -4.58 -3.82 11.36
CA VAL A 114 -3.26 -4.14 11.93
C VAL A 114 -2.15 -3.22 11.38
N ALA A 115 -2.35 -2.61 10.21
CA ALA A 115 -1.40 -1.65 9.63
C ALA A 115 -1.35 -0.32 10.40
N GLY A 116 -2.46 0.04 11.04
CA GLY A 116 -2.67 1.36 11.64
C GLY A 116 -4.16 1.66 11.81
N ASP A 117 -4.43 2.71 12.58
CA ASP A 117 -5.78 3.24 12.80
C ASP A 117 -6.18 4.26 11.71
N GLY A 118 -7.42 4.77 11.82
CA GLY A 118 -7.94 5.77 10.88
C GLY A 118 -7.14 7.07 10.87
N VAL A 119 -6.52 7.46 11.99
CA VAL A 119 -5.67 8.65 12.09
C VAL A 119 -4.39 8.46 11.28
N SER A 120 -3.73 7.31 11.45
CA SER A 120 -2.55 6.92 10.68
C SER A 120 -2.83 6.93 9.18
N PHE A 121 -3.99 6.41 8.76
CA PHE A 121 -4.39 6.41 7.36
C PHE A 121 -4.73 7.82 6.83
N THR A 122 -5.31 8.69 7.67
CA THR A 122 -5.55 10.09 7.32
C THR A 122 -4.22 10.83 7.08
N HIS A 123 -3.21 10.60 7.92
CA HIS A 123 -1.87 11.15 7.72
C HIS A 123 -1.20 10.61 6.45
N PHE A 124 -1.34 9.31 6.17
CA PHE A 124 -0.86 8.70 4.93
C PHE A 124 -1.43 9.43 3.70
N MET A 125 -2.75 9.59 3.62
CA MET A 125 -3.40 10.28 2.50
C MET A 125 -3.00 11.76 2.41
N SER A 126 -2.89 12.45 3.54
CA SER A 126 -2.44 13.85 3.58
C SER A 126 -1.01 14.01 3.05
N LEU A 127 -0.09 13.12 3.46
CA LEU A 127 1.29 13.16 3.01
C LEU A 127 1.41 12.82 1.52
N THR A 128 0.71 11.79 1.04
CA THR A 128 0.65 11.45 -0.39
C THR A 128 0.18 12.63 -1.23
N LYS A 129 -0.89 13.32 -0.80
CA LYS A 129 -1.38 14.52 -1.48
C LYS A 129 -0.32 15.63 -1.49
N SER A 130 0.30 15.90 -0.35
CA SER A 130 1.29 16.98 -0.24
C SER A 130 2.48 16.75 -1.15
N ILE A 131 3.04 15.53 -1.18
CA ILE A 131 4.15 15.17 -2.07
C ILE A 131 3.73 15.25 -3.54
N GLY A 132 2.47 14.91 -3.84
CA GLY A 132 1.93 15.01 -5.20
C GLY A 132 1.78 16.46 -5.70
N ILE A 133 1.60 17.43 -4.79
CA ILE A 133 1.51 18.86 -5.11
C ILE A 133 2.90 19.49 -5.15
N ASP A 134 3.72 19.24 -4.14
CA ASP A 134 5.08 19.75 -4.03
C ASP A 134 6.02 18.63 -3.53
N PRO A 135 6.88 18.09 -4.41
CA PRO A 135 7.88 17.11 -4.03
C PRO A 135 8.86 17.59 -2.96
N ALA A 136 9.03 18.91 -2.77
CA ALA A 136 9.88 19.51 -1.74
C ALA A 136 9.26 19.48 -0.32
N THR A 137 7.98 19.09 -0.17
CA THR A 137 7.32 18.97 1.14
C THR A 137 8.04 18.00 2.08
N LEU A 138 8.91 17.13 1.56
CA LEU A 138 9.80 16.27 2.35
C LEU A 138 10.62 17.02 3.42
N LEU A 139 10.87 18.32 3.24
CA LEU A 139 11.62 19.14 4.19
C LEU A 139 10.76 19.72 5.34
N LEU A 140 9.43 19.72 5.20
CA LEU A 140 8.51 20.43 6.11
C LEU A 140 7.71 19.49 7.02
N SER A 141 7.40 18.29 6.57
CA SER A 141 6.73 17.28 7.39
C SER A 141 7.76 16.49 8.18
N SER A 142 7.87 16.74 9.49
CA SER A 142 8.45 15.72 10.38
C SER A 142 7.63 14.44 10.15
N PRO A 143 8.23 13.33 9.70
CA PRO A 143 7.48 12.10 9.52
C PRO A 143 6.82 11.73 10.85
N PRO A 144 5.64 11.09 10.86
CA PRO A 144 5.11 10.54 12.09
C PRO A 144 6.21 9.68 12.71
N ILE A 145 6.76 10.14 13.82
CA ILE A 145 7.87 9.45 14.44
C ILE A 145 7.22 8.22 15.07
N HIS A 146 7.48 7.06 14.49
CA HIS A 146 7.20 5.77 15.12
C HIS A 146 8.17 5.59 16.32
N SER A 147 8.25 6.55 17.24
CA SER A 147 9.16 6.56 18.41
C SER A 147 8.87 5.44 19.40
N CYS A 148 7.69 4.84 19.32
CA CYS A 148 7.33 3.66 20.11
C CYS A 148 8.01 2.37 19.63
N ARG A 149 8.85 2.41 18.58
CA ARG A 149 9.63 1.27 18.06
C ARG A 149 10.51 0.61 19.12
N ASN A 150 11.06 1.37 20.07
CA ASN A 150 11.93 0.84 21.13
C ASN A 150 11.15 0.25 22.32
N ASN A 151 9.84 0.52 22.42
CA ASN A 151 9.00 0.07 23.54
C ASN A 151 8.26 -1.24 23.23
N ILE A 152 8.19 -1.64 21.96
CA ILE A 152 7.64 -2.93 21.57
C ILE A 152 8.78 -3.94 21.62
N LYS A 153 8.83 -4.76 22.67
CA LYS A 153 9.73 -5.93 22.72
C LYS A 153 9.37 -6.85 21.56
N ASP A 154 10.22 -6.89 20.54
CA ASP A 154 10.16 -7.87 19.46
C ASP A 154 10.65 -9.22 20.00
N PRO A 155 9.77 -10.23 20.20
CA PRO A 155 10.21 -11.55 20.61
C PRO A 155 10.86 -12.25 19.41
N GLY A 156 12.17 -12.06 19.27
CA GLY A 156 13.02 -12.85 18.37
C GLY A 156 13.21 -12.32 16.95
N GLN A 157 13.30 -10.99 16.74
CA GLN A 157 13.42 -10.38 15.40
C GLN A 157 12.26 -10.73 14.45
N ARG A 158 11.09 -11.07 15.00
CA ARG A 158 9.91 -11.52 14.26
C ARG A 158 9.05 -10.35 13.80
N PHE A 159 9.13 -9.20 14.48
CA PHE A 159 8.32 -8.04 14.16
C PHE A 159 8.96 -7.23 13.02
N TRP A 160 10.26 -6.90 13.06
CA TRP A 160 10.89 -6.18 11.94
C TRP A 160 12.41 -6.39 11.84
N SER A 161 12.89 -6.92 10.71
CA SER A 161 14.28 -6.82 10.28
C SER A 161 14.41 -5.71 9.23
N GLN A 162 15.09 -4.61 9.56
CA GLN A 162 15.60 -3.68 8.55
C GLN A 162 17.12 -3.81 8.52
N ASN A 163 17.66 -4.41 7.46
CA ASN A 163 18.99 -4.05 7.00
C ASN A 163 18.87 -2.67 6.37
N SER A 164 19.43 -1.65 7.03
CA SER A 164 19.47 -0.28 6.55
C SER A 164 20.39 -0.16 5.33
N GLY A 165 19.90 -0.57 4.17
CA GLY A 165 20.43 -0.22 2.87
C GLY A 165 19.66 0.98 2.33
N ASN A 166 20.38 2.03 1.94
CA ASN A 166 19.80 3.23 1.35
C ASN A 166 19.23 2.87 -0.03
N THR A 167 17.95 2.46 -0.12
CA THR A 167 17.35 2.06 -1.41
C THR A 167 15.89 2.47 -1.52
N ARG A 168 15.58 3.06 -2.68
CA ARG A 168 14.32 3.70 -3.06
C ARG A 168 13.26 2.64 -3.38
N LEU A 169 12.08 2.71 -2.76
CA LEU A 169 10.98 1.76 -2.98
C LEU A 169 10.41 1.87 -4.40
N THR A 170 10.37 0.77 -5.16
CA THR A 170 9.78 0.71 -6.49
C THR A 170 8.40 0.05 -6.47
N CYS A 171 7.40 0.71 -7.06
CA CYS A 171 6.12 0.06 -7.38
C CYS A 171 6.26 -0.70 -8.70
N HIS A 172 5.94 -2.00 -8.68
CA HIS A 172 5.89 -2.86 -9.86
C HIS A 172 4.42 -3.01 -10.32
N THR A 173 4.22 -2.89 -11.64
CA THR A 173 2.96 -3.07 -12.37
C THR A 173 2.62 -4.54 -12.53
#